data_AF-A0A5K0VHC3-F1
#
_entry.id   AF-A0A5K0VHC3-F1
#
_cell.length_a   1.000
_cell.length_b   1.000
_cell.length_c   1.000
_cell.angle_alpha   90.00
_cell.angle_beta   90.00
_cell.angle_gamma   90.00
#
_symmetry.space_group_name_H-M   'P 1'
#
loop_
_entity.id
_entity.type
_entity.pdbx_description
1 polymer ?
#
loop_
_entity_poly.entity_id
_entity_poly.type
_entity_poly.pdbx_seq_one_letter_code
_entity_poly.pdbx_strand_id
1 'polypeptide(L)'
;TSKEFTDVHCLIMHAFNAQNPDLRIDHLGLHKALCSLMGWSYMKQPENSKIYQSLSAEDAAANRDDLVIWPPLVIIQNTNTGRRKDGRMDGMGNKEMDIKLK
;
A
#
# COMPACT_ATOMS: atom_id res chain seq x y z
N THR A 1 -2.62 -1.34 -19.86
CA THR A 1 -2.75 -1.38 -18.37
C THR A 1 -4.19 -1.15 -17.91
N SER A 2 -4.67 -1.97 -16.96
CA SER A 2 -6.07 -2.34 -16.63
C SER A 2 -6.85 -3.09 -17.72
N LYS A 3 -6.91 -2.61 -18.96
CA LYS A 3 -7.66 -3.28 -20.06
C LYS A 3 -7.12 -4.65 -20.49
N GLU A 4 -5.91 -5.00 -20.07
CA GLU A 4 -5.23 -6.27 -20.41
C GLU A 4 -5.57 -7.40 -19.43
N PHE A 5 -6.23 -7.10 -18.31
CA PHE A 5 -6.57 -8.09 -17.29
C PHE A 5 -8.08 -8.25 -17.23
N THR A 6 -8.57 -9.44 -17.56
CA THR A 6 -10.00 -9.78 -17.59
C THR A 6 -10.60 -9.93 -16.19
N ASP A 7 -9.76 -10.24 -15.20
CA ASP A 7 -10.17 -10.36 -13.80
C ASP A 7 -9.03 -9.97 -12.84
N VAL A 8 -9.38 -9.85 -11.56
CA VAL A 8 -8.44 -9.50 -10.47
C VAL A 8 -7.40 -10.60 -10.25
N HIS A 9 -7.72 -11.87 -10.52
CA HIS A 9 -6.77 -12.97 -10.39
C HIS A 9 -5.61 -12.83 -11.40
N CYS A 10 -5.91 -12.55 -12.68
CA CYS A 10 -4.92 -12.27 -13.70
C CYS A 10 -4.03 -11.07 -13.33
N LEU A 11 -4.61 -10.01 -12.75
CA LEU A 11 -3.86 -8.85 -12.29
C LEU A 11 -2.90 -9.19 -11.13
N ILE A 12 -3.36 -9.98 -10.16
CA ILE A 12 -2.54 -10.47 -9.04
C ILE A 12 -1.41 -11.37 -9.54
N MET A 13 -1.69 -12.27 -10.48
CA MET A 13 -0.68 -13.14 -11.10
C MET A 13 0.40 -12.32 -11.81
N HIS A 14 0.01 -11.28 -12.54
CA HIS A 14 0.95 -10.38 -13.18
C HIS A 14 1.81 -9.63 -12.16
N ALA A 15 1.19 -9.03 -11.15
CA ALA A 15 1.88 -8.31 -10.09
C ALA A 15 2.86 -9.21 -9.31
N PHE A 16 2.52 -10.48 -9.08
CA PHE A 16 3.41 -11.42 -8.42
C PHE A 16 4.56 -11.92 -9.31
N ASN A 17 4.30 -12.18 -10.59
CA ASN A 17 5.26 -12.81 -11.51
C ASN A 17 6.06 -11.83 -12.37
N ALA A 18 5.81 -10.52 -12.28
CA ALA A 18 6.54 -9.52 -13.06
C ALA A 18 8.05 -9.55 -12.76
N GLN A 19 8.86 -9.86 -13.77
CA GLN A 19 10.32 -10.02 -13.63
C GLN A 19 11.11 -8.74 -13.91
N ASN A 20 10.44 -7.62 -14.17
CA ASN A 20 11.12 -6.34 -14.38
C ASN A 20 11.79 -5.90 -13.05
N PRO A 21 13.13 -5.86 -12.96
CA PRO A 21 13.83 -5.55 -11.72
C PRO A 21 13.55 -4.13 -11.21
N ASP A 22 13.37 -3.16 -12.12
CA ASP A 22 13.15 -1.75 -11.78
C ASP A 22 11.76 -1.52 -11.15
N LEU A 23 10.78 -2.37 -11.48
CA LEU A 23 9.40 -2.26 -11.01
C LEU A 23 9.01 -3.38 -10.03
N ARG A 24 9.95 -4.27 -9.67
CA ARG A 24 9.65 -5.47 -8.89
C ARG A 24 9.01 -5.15 -7.54
N ILE A 25 9.54 -4.13 -6.86
CA ILE A 25 9.03 -3.68 -5.56
C ILE A 25 7.61 -3.13 -5.70
N ASP A 26 7.36 -2.33 -6.74
CA ASP A 26 6.04 -1.76 -7.00
C ASP A 26 5.00 -2.83 -7.33
N HIS A 27 5.39 -3.82 -8.14
CA HIS A 27 4.55 -4.96 -8.48
C HIS A 27 4.21 -5.81 -7.26
N LEU A 28 5.19 -6.09 -6.38
CA LEU A 28 4.94 -6.82 -5.12
C LEU A 28 4.09 -6.02 -4.12
N GLY A 29 4.28 -4.69 -4.07
CA GLY A 29 3.46 -3.78 -3.29
C GLY A 29 1.99 -3.80 -3.74
N LEU A 30 1.77 -3.71 -5.06
CA LEU A 30 0.44 -3.82 -5.65
C LEU A 30 -0.19 -5.20 -5.38
N HIS A 31 0.56 -6.29 -5.51
CA HIS A 31 0.10 -7.64 -5.17
C HIS A 31 -0.41 -7.72 -3.73
N LYS A 32 0.39 -7.21 -2.76
CA LYS A 32 -0.01 -7.20 -1.35
C LYS A 32 -1.28 -6.39 -1.12
N ALA A 33 -1.37 -5.18 -1.69
CA ALA A 33 -2.54 -4.31 -1.55
C ALA A 33 -3.82 -4.96 -2.12
N LEU A 34 -3.74 -5.56 -3.31
CA LEU A 34 -4.87 -6.26 -3.92
C LEU A 34 -5.32 -7.46 -3.07
N CYS A 35 -4.37 -8.25 -2.56
CA CYS A 35 -4.69 -9.36 -1.65
C CYS A 35 -5.39 -8.87 -0.37
N SER A 36 -4.88 -7.83 0.30
CA SER A 36 -5.53 -7.25 1.50
C SER A 36 -6.95 -6.75 1.22
N LEU A 37 -7.18 -6.01 0.13
CA LEU A 37 -8.50 -5.50 -0.24
C LEU A 37 -9.52 -6.63 -0.46
N MET A 38 -9.10 -7.68 -1.17
CA MET A 38 -9.95 -8.82 -1.48
C MET A 38 -10.18 -9.75 -0.29
N GLY A 39 -9.47 -9.55 0.83
CA GLY A 39 -9.45 -10.49 1.94
C GLY A 39 -8.78 -11.81 1.53
N TRP A 40 -7.75 -11.72 0.69
CA TRP A 40 -6.94 -12.83 0.17
C TRP A 40 -5.53 -12.79 0.79
N SER A 41 -4.90 -13.96 0.90
CA SER A 41 -3.64 -14.13 1.60
C SER A 41 -2.48 -13.78 0.67
N TYR A 42 -1.77 -12.69 0.96
CA TYR A 42 -0.54 -12.33 0.24
C TYR A 42 0.65 -13.24 0.58
N MET A 43 0.55 -14.01 1.66
CA MET A 43 1.59 -14.96 2.12
C MET A 43 1.58 -16.26 1.32
N LYS A 44 0.43 -16.62 0.75
CA LYS A 44 0.30 -17.81 -0.09
C LYS A 44 0.58 -17.41 -1.53
N GLN A 45 1.53 -18.09 -2.17
CA GLN A 45 1.82 -17.85 -3.57
C GLN A 45 0.55 -18.07 -4.41
N PRO A 46 0.19 -17.12 -5.28
CA PRO A 46 -0.84 -17.34 -6.27
C PRO A 46 -0.25 -18.28 -7.33
N GLU A 47 -0.22 -19.56 -7.03
CA GLU A 47 0.08 -20.63 -7.99
C GLU A 47 -1.18 -20.93 -8.82
N ASN A 48 -1.19 -22.02 -9.59
CA ASN A 48 -2.36 -22.52 -10.33
C ASN A 48 -3.61 -22.83 -9.45
N SER A 49 -3.52 -22.61 -8.14
CA SER A 49 -4.55 -22.89 -7.16
C SER A 49 -5.02 -21.60 -6.48
N LYS A 50 -6.35 -21.44 -6.35
CA LYS A 50 -6.99 -20.31 -5.66
C LYS A 50 -6.92 -20.38 -4.13
N ILE A 51 -5.97 -21.13 -3.56
CA ILE A 51 -5.82 -21.30 -2.09
C ILE A 51 -5.49 -19.95 -1.42
N TYR A 52 -4.87 -19.01 -2.13
CA TYR A 52 -4.66 -17.66 -1.61
C TYR A 52 -5.99 -16.91 -1.39
N GLN A 53 -7.10 -17.34 -2.00
CA GLN A 53 -8.43 -16.78 -1.78
C GLN A 53 -9.11 -17.32 -0.50
N SER A 54 -8.55 -18.37 0.12
CA SER A 54 -9.06 -18.92 1.38
C SER A 54 -8.40 -18.25 2.59
N LEU A 55 -9.06 -17.20 3.07
CA LEU A 55 -8.89 -16.62 4.40
C LEU A 55 -10.19 -16.75 5.18
N SER A 56 -10.08 -16.85 6.50
CA SER A 56 -11.24 -16.72 7.36
C SER A 56 -11.80 -15.29 7.29
N ALA A 57 -13.07 -15.12 7.64
CA ALA A 57 -13.67 -13.78 7.69
C ALA A 57 -12.96 -12.87 8.71
N GLU A 58 -12.46 -13.45 9.81
CA GLU A 58 -11.72 -12.74 10.87
C GLU A 58 -10.38 -12.23 10.35
N ASP A 59 -9.59 -13.10 9.71
CA ASP A 59 -8.28 -12.71 9.16
C ASP A 59 -8.43 -11.71 7.99
N ALA A 60 -9.49 -11.86 7.18
CA ALA A 60 -9.80 -10.92 6.11
C ALA A 60 -10.21 -9.54 6.64
N ALA A 61 -10.93 -9.48 7.76
CA ALA A 61 -11.27 -8.22 8.43
C ALA A 61 -10.01 -7.55 8.99
N ALA A 62 -9.17 -8.29 9.71
CA ALA A 62 -7.91 -7.79 10.25
C ALA A 62 -6.99 -7.21 9.15
N ASN A 63 -6.90 -7.88 8.00
CA ASN A 63 -6.10 -7.40 6.85
C ASN A 63 -6.67 -6.13 6.19
N ARG A 64 -7.97 -5.85 6.32
CA ARG A 64 -8.61 -4.62 5.82
C ARG A 64 -8.47 -3.47 6.81
N ASP A 65 -8.46 -3.79 8.10
CA ASP A 65 -8.22 -2.83 9.17
C ASP A 65 -6.76 -2.35 9.18
N ASP A 66 -5.83 -3.21 8.73
CA ASP A 66 -4.47 -2.82 8.32
C ASP A 66 -4.51 -1.99 7.01
N LEU A 67 -4.92 -0.73 7.12
CA LEU A 67 -4.96 0.24 6.01
C LEU A 67 -3.58 0.34 5.33
N VAL A 68 -3.48 -0.15 4.09
CA VAL A 68 -2.28 0.01 3.27
C VAL A 68 -2.34 1.36 2.55
N ILE A 69 -1.45 2.28 2.92
CA ILE A 69 -1.22 3.51 2.15
C ILE A 69 -0.25 3.18 1.01
N TRP A 70 -0.73 3.27 -0.23
CA TRP A 70 0.05 3.02 -1.45
C TRP A 70 -0.11 4.17 -2.46
N PRO A 71 0.96 4.69 -3.09
CA PRO A 71 2.37 4.30 -2.95
C PRO A 71 2.91 4.56 -1.53
N PRO A 72 4.09 4.00 -1.15
CA PRO A 72 4.65 4.21 0.17
C PRO A 72 4.70 5.71 0.50
N LEU A 73 3.96 6.11 1.53
CA LEU A 73 3.83 7.49 1.96
C LEU A 73 4.41 7.63 3.38
N VAL A 74 5.20 8.68 3.60
CA VAL A 74 5.66 9.04 4.95
C VAL A 74 4.69 10.08 5.52
N ILE A 75 4.01 9.74 6.61
CA ILE A 75 3.18 10.68 7.38
C ILE A 75 3.99 11.17 8.57
N ILE A 76 4.23 12.48 8.64
CA ILE A 76 4.92 13.10 9.77
C ILE A 76 3.90 13.91 10.56
N GLN A 77 3.70 13.51 11.82
CA GLN A 77 2.80 14.19 12.73
C GLN A 77 3.56 15.14 13.65
N ASN A 78 2.81 15.98 14.39
CA ASN A 78 3.36 16.94 15.34
C ASN A 78 4.33 17.96 14.71
N THR A 79 4.04 18.40 13.49
CA THR A 79 4.83 19.42 12.79
C THR A 79 4.56 20.85 13.28
N ASN A 80 3.70 21.02 14.28
CA ASN A 80 3.36 22.33 14.87
C ASN A 80 4.58 22.92 15.60
N THR A 81 4.97 24.13 15.23
CA THR A 81 6.10 24.85 15.83
C THR A 81 5.68 25.99 16.74
N GLY A 82 4.39 26.34 16.76
CA GLY A 82 3.87 27.39 17.64
C GLY A 82 2.53 27.96 17.19
N ARG A 83 2.05 28.95 17.94
CA ARG A 83 0.81 29.67 17.63
C ARG A 83 1.12 31.15 17.43
N ARG A 84 0.68 31.71 16.31
CA ARG A 84 0.80 33.12 15.99
C ARG A 84 -0.15 33.96 16.84
N LYS A 85 0.14 35.25 16.95
CA LYS A 85 -0.68 36.23 17.69
C LYS A 85 -2.12 36.35 17.15
N ASP A 86 -2.33 36.01 15.88
CA ASP A 86 -3.65 35.98 15.22
C ASP A 86 -4.42 34.66 15.46
N GLY A 87 -3.87 33.75 16.27
CA GLY A 87 -4.48 32.46 16.61
C GLY A 87 -4.22 31.34 15.61
N ARG A 88 -3.57 31.62 14.46
CA ARG A 88 -3.19 30.58 13.50
C ARG A 88 -2.03 29.75 14.04
N MET A 89 -2.02 28.46 13.71
CA MET A 89 -0.90 27.57 14.06
C MET A 89 0.18 27.65 12.98
N ASP A 90 1.43 27.73 13.41
CA ASP A 90 2.59 27.58 12.54
C ASP A 90 3.06 26.12 12.57
N GLY A 91 3.64 25.67 11.47
CA GLY A 91 4.23 24.35 11.41
C GLY A 91 5.28 24.25 10.32
N MET A 92 6.06 23.17 10.36
CA MET A 92 7.02 22.86 9.32
C MET A 92 6.31 22.43 8.04
N GLY A 93 6.58 23.15 6.95
CA GLY A 93 6.11 22.77 5.62
C GLY A 93 6.99 21.70 4.98
N ASN A 94 6.47 21.03 3.94
CA ASN A 94 7.16 19.90 3.28
C ASN A 94 8.60 20.22 2.85
N LYS A 95 8.85 21.39 2.27
CA LYS A 95 10.22 21.77 1.84
C LYS A 95 11.22 21.83 2.99
N GLU A 96 10.80 22.31 4.17
CA GLU A 96 11.68 22.36 5.34
C GLU A 96 11.92 20.96 5.90
N MET A 97 10.88 20.11 5.88
CA MET A 97 10.98 18.71 6.29
C MET A 97 11.91 17.91 5.39
N ASP A 98 11.83 18.09 4.06
CA ASP A 98 12.71 17.41 3.09
C ASP A 98 14.20 17.74 3.30
N ILE A 99 14.51 18.93 3.80
CA ILE A 99 15.89 19.33 4.12
C ILE A 99 16.38 18.63 5.39
N LYS A 100 15.52 18.46 6.41
CA LYS A 100 15.88 17.83 7.69
C LYS A 100 15.98 16.31 7.63
N LEU A 101 15.31 15.68 6.67
CA LEU A 101 15.27 14.23 6.49
C LEU A 101 16.37 13.69 5.56
N LYS A 102 17.18 14.57 4.97
CA LYS A 102 18.41 14.20 4.25
C LYS A 102 19.57 14.01 5.22
#